data_AF-A0A967I5S1-F1
#
_entry.id   AF-A0A967I5S1-F1
#
_cell.length_a   1.000
_cell.length_b   1.000
_cell.length_c   1.000
_cell.angle_alpha   90.00
_cell.angle_beta   90.00
_cell.angle_gamma   90.00
#
_symmetry.space_group_name_H-M   'P 1'
#
loop_
_entity.id
_entity.type
_entity.pdbx_description
1 polymer ?
#
loop_
_entity_poly.entity_id
_entity_poly.type
_entity_poly.pdbx_seq_one_letter_code
_entity_poly.pdbx_strand_id
1 'polypeptide(L)'
;DLMFALPGQSIGRLKDDLERILAHDPEHLAIYGLTFEVGTPFFDQLQAGQLAEADEELYVNGYRLLHKTMTGAGYHHYEISNFAKPGCQCRH
;
A
#
# COMPACT_ATOMS: atom_id res chain seq x y z
N ASP A 1 4.89 6.20 -5.27
CA ASP A 1 4.04 5.85 -4.12
C ASP A 1 2.92 4.92 -4.55
N LEU A 2 2.48 4.03 -3.66
CA LEU A 2 1.36 3.10 -3.85
C LEU A 2 0.39 3.24 -2.67
N MET A 3 -0.91 3.19 -2.93
CA MET A 3 -1.92 3.03 -1.88
C MET A 3 -2.59 1.66 -2.00
N PHE A 4 -2.81 0.98 -0.88
CA PHE A 4 -3.52 -0.30 -0.81
C PHE A 4 -4.68 -0.23 0.19
N ALA A 5 -5.51 -1.27 0.23
CA ALA A 5 -6.80 -1.29 0.94
C ALA A 5 -7.78 -0.21 0.44
N LEU A 6 -7.78 0.04 -0.88
CA LEU A 6 -8.74 0.95 -1.50
C LEU A 6 -10.14 0.30 -1.52
N PRO A 7 -11.24 1.09 -1.47
CA PRO A 7 -12.60 0.59 -1.58
C PRO A 7 -12.80 -0.23 -2.86
N GLY A 8 -13.25 -1.48 -2.71
CA GLY A 8 -13.45 -2.40 -3.84
C GLY A 8 -12.15 -2.94 -4.48
N GLN A 9 -10.99 -2.70 -3.87
CA GLN A 9 -9.74 -3.33 -4.30
C GLN A 9 -9.79 -4.84 -4.03
N SER A 10 -9.23 -5.62 -4.94
CA SER A 10 -9.00 -7.05 -4.72
C SER A 10 -7.51 -7.31 -4.48
N ILE A 11 -7.21 -8.38 -3.75
CA ILE A 11 -5.83 -8.85 -3.55
C ILE A 11 -5.15 -9.13 -4.90
N GLY A 12 -5.89 -9.63 -5.89
CA GLY A 12 -5.37 -9.85 -7.25
C GLY A 12 -4.90 -8.55 -7.91
N ARG A 13 -5.70 -7.47 -7.84
CA ARG A 13 -5.29 -6.17 -8.37
C ARG A 13 -4.04 -5.62 -7.67
N LEU A 14 -3.99 -5.72 -6.34
CA LEU A 14 -2.82 -5.29 -5.58
C LEU A 14 -1.56 -6.06 -6.00
N LYS A 15 -1.67 -7.37 -6.24
CA LYS A 15 -0.58 -8.20 -6.75
C LYS A 15 -0.10 -7.71 -8.11
N ASP A 16 -1.01 -7.47 -9.05
CA ASP A 16 -0.68 -7.00 -10.40
C ASP A 16 0.00 -5.62 -10.36
N ASP A 17 -0.45 -4.72 -9.47
CA ASP A 17 0.14 -3.40 -9.29
C ASP A 17 1.57 -3.49 -8.74
N LEU A 18 1.81 -4.35 -7.74
CA LEU A 18 3.15 -4.61 -7.20
C LEU A 18 4.09 -5.18 -8.26
N GLU A 19 3.63 -6.15 -9.07
CA GLU A 19 4.43 -6.73 -10.15
C GLU A 19 4.83 -5.68 -11.20
N ARG A 20 3.90 -4.79 -11.57
CA ARG A 20 4.19 -3.67 -12.48
C ARG A 20 5.19 -2.70 -11.90
N ILE A 21 5.06 -2.33 -10.62
CA ILE A 21 5.99 -1.42 -9.95
C ILE A 21 7.39 -2.05 -9.91
N LEU A 22 7.50 -3.32 -9.53
CA LEU A 22 8.78 -4.03 -9.50
C LEU A 22 9.42 -4.14 -10.89
N ALA A 23 8.63 -4.24 -11.96
CA ALA A 23 9.15 -4.24 -13.34
C ALA A 23 9.82 -2.90 -13.72
N HIS A 24 9.50 -1.80 -13.04
CA HIS A 24 10.16 -0.51 -13.20
C HIS A 24 11.42 -0.35 -12.33
N ASP A 25 11.73 -1.34 -11.49
CA ASP A 25 12.93 -1.42 -10.66
C ASP A 25 13.25 -0.16 -9.81
N PRO A 26 12.26 0.45 -9.11
CA PRO A 26 12.48 1.69 -8.37
C PRO A 26 13.50 1.50 -7.25
N GLU A 27 14.26 2.54 -6.92
CA GLU A 27 15.19 2.49 -5.78
C GLU A 27 14.46 2.59 -4.43
N HIS A 28 13.35 3.34 -4.42
CA HIS A 28 12.53 3.63 -3.25
C HIS A 28 11.05 3.56 -3.60
N LEU A 29 10.25 3.06 -2.66
CA LEU A 29 8.80 2.98 -2.77
C LEU A 29 8.14 3.28 -1.42
N ALA A 30 7.32 4.32 -1.38
CA ALA A 30 6.39 4.55 -0.29
C ALA A 30 5.06 3.84 -0.58
N ILE A 31 4.57 3.04 0.37
CA ILE A 31 3.31 2.33 0.30
C ILE A 31 2.45 2.60 1.52
N TYR A 32 1.23 3.09 1.30
CA TYR A 32 0.30 3.52 2.34
C TYR A 32 -0.96 2.64 2.33
N GLY A 33 -1.40 2.20 3.51
CA GLY A 33 -2.76 1.70 3.66
C GLY A 33 -3.72 2.87 3.70
N LEU A 34 -4.83 2.81 2.94
CA LEU A 34 -5.86 3.84 3.03
C LEU A 34 -6.54 3.74 4.40
N THR A 35 -6.50 4.83 5.15
CA THR A 35 -7.24 5.03 6.39
C THR A 35 -8.16 6.24 6.27
N PHE A 36 -9.38 6.13 6.79
CA PHE A 36 -10.36 7.21 6.75
C PHE A 36 -10.21 8.11 7.98
N GLU A 37 -9.55 9.25 7.82
CA GLU A 37 -9.37 10.23 8.88
C GLU A 37 -10.50 11.27 8.88
N VAL A 38 -10.99 11.64 10.06
CA VAL A 38 -12.04 12.66 10.22
C VAL A 38 -11.61 13.98 9.60
N GLY A 39 -12.49 14.58 8.79
CA GLY A 39 -12.22 15.85 8.11
C GLY A 39 -11.51 15.70 6.76
N THR A 40 -11.33 14.48 6.26
CA THR A 40 -10.86 14.23 4.89
C THR A 40 -12.05 14.07 3.92
N PRO A 41 -11.89 14.43 2.62
CA PRO A 41 -12.93 14.20 1.62
C PRO A 41 -13.36 12.73 1.52
N PHE A 42 -12.45 11.79 1.77
CA PHE A 42 -12.77 10.37 1.81
C PHE A 42 -13.67 9.99 2.99
N PHE A 43 -13.46 10.61 4.15
CA PHE A 43 -14.35 10.42 5.30
C PHE A 43 -15.75 10.98 5.03
N ASP A 44 -15.86 12.14 4.38
CA ASP A 44 -17.17 12.70 4.00
C ASP A 44 -17.92 11.79 3.01
N GLN A 45 -17.20 11.21 2.04
CA GLN A 45 -17.75 10.25 1.08
C GLN A 45 -18.15 8.92 1.73
N LEU A 46 -17.38 8.45 2.72
CA LEU A 46 -17.72 7.28 3.54
C LEU A 46 -19.01 7.55 4.33
N GLN A 47 -19.11 8.71 5.01
CA GLN A 47 -20.31 9.11 5.75
C GLN A 47 -21.54 9.27 4.84
N ALA A 48 -21.35 9.73 3.61
CA ALA A 48 -22.40 9.82 2.60
C ALA A 48 -22.80 8.47 1.98
N GLY A 49 -22.16 7.35 2.37
CA GLY A 49 -22.39 6.02 1.80
C GLY A 49 -21.93 5.85 0.35
N GLN A 50 -21.10 6.77 -0.15
CA GLN A 50 -20.54 6.75 -1.50
C GLN A 50 -19.29 5.88 -1.60
N LEU A 51 -18.60 5.69 -0.47
CA LEU A 51 -17.49 4.76 -0.31
C LEU A 51 -17.81 3.74 0.76
N ALA A 52 -17.17 2.57 0.66
CA ALA A 52 -17.15 1.57 1.71
C ALA A 52 -15.73 1.41 2.21
N GLU A 53 -15.56 1.26 3.51
CA GLU A 53 -14.27 0.93 4.10
C GLU A 53 -13.82 -0.45 3.59
N ALA A 54 -12.51 -0.59 3.36
CA ALA A 54 -11.95 -1.90 3.11
C ALA A 54 -12.15 -2.77 4.36
N ASP A 55 -12.55 -4.03 4.15
CA ASP A 55 -12.59 -4.98 5.26
C ASP A 55 -11.20 -5.08 5.91
N GLU A 56 -11.16 -5.22 7.24
CA GLU A 56 -9.94 -5.47 8.00
C GLU A 56 -9.17 -6.66 7.41
N GLU A 57 -9.89 -7.68 6.93
CA GLU A 57 -9.29 -8.83 6.26
C GLU A 57 -8.53 -8.43 4.97
N LEU A 58 -9.09 -7.51 4.17
CA LEU A 58 -8.44 -7.01 2.95
C LEU A 58 -7.16 -6.23 3.30
N TYR A 59 -7.21 -5.42 4.35
CA TYR A 59 -6.05 -4.67 4.83
C TYR A 59 -4.92 -5.61 5.27
N VAL A 60 -5.23 -6.57 6.15
CA VAL A 60 -4.25 -7.51 6.69
C VAL A 60 -3.65 -8.38 5.57
N ASN A 61 -4.49 -8.92 4.70
CA ASN A 61 -4.03 -9.77 3.59
C ASN A 61 -3.24 -8.96 2.55
N GLY A 62 -3.66 -7.72 2.26
CA GLY A 62 -2.95 -6.82 1.36
C GLY A 62 -1.57 -6.46 1.89
N TYR A 63 -1.46 -6.10 3.16
CA TYR A 63 -0.19 -5.81 3.82
C TYR A 63 0.75 -7.02 3.81
N ARG A 64 0.25 -8.22 4.13
CA ARG A 64 1.05 -9.46 4.10
C ARG A 64 1.58 -9.77 2.69
N LEU A 65 0.73 -9.64 1.67
CA LEU A 65 1.12 -9.83 0.27
C LEU A 65 2.23 -8.84 -0.11
N LEU A 66 1.99 -7.56 0.15
CA LEU A 66 2.93 -6.48 -0.13
C LEU A 66 4.28 -6.73 0.55
N HIS A 67 4.28 -6.99 1.85
CA HIS A 67 5.51 -7.20 2.61
C HIS A 67 6.29 -8.41 2.05
N LYS A 68 5.61 -9.53 1.79
CA LYS A 68 6.23 -10.73 1.21
C LYS A 68 6.80 -10.48 -0.19
N THR A 69 6.06 -9.77 -1.05
CA THR A 69 6.48 -9.47 -2.42
C THR A 69 7.69 -8.55 -2.45
N MET A 70 7.64 -7.44 -1.69
CA MET A 70 8.72 -6.46 -1.65
C MET A 70 10.01 -7.03 -1.04
N THR A 71 9.90 -7.77 0.08
CA THR A 71 11.07 -8.42 0.71
C THR A 71 11.64 -9.53 -0.18
N GLY A 72 10.79 -10.31 -0.86
CA GLY A 72 11.23 -11.30 -1.85
C GLY A 72 11.95 -10.68 -3.05
N ALA A 73 11.64 -9.43 -3.39
CA ALA A 73 12.31 -8.65 -4.43
C ALA A 73 13.58 -7.91 -3.95
N GLY A 74 13.99 -8.08 -2.68
CA GLY A 74 15.20 -7.48 -2.13
C GLY A 74 15.03 -6.06 -1.57
N TYR A 75 13.80 -5.58 -1.40
CA TYR A 75 13.52 -4.32 -0.73
C TYR A 75 13.42 -4.51 0.77
N HIS A 76 13.92 -3.53 1.51
CA HIS A 76 13.90 -3.50 2.97
C HIS A 76 12.80 -2.56 3.44
N HIS A 77 11.91 -3.08 4.28
CA HIS A 77 10.96 -2.26 5.02
C HIS A 77 11.69 -1.56 6.16
N TYR A 78 11.93 -0.26 6.03
CA TYR A 78 12.78 0.47 6.98
C TYR A 78 12.01 1.52 7.80
N GLU A 79 10.82 1.90 7.34
CA GLU A 79 9.83 2.70 8.08
C GLU A 79 8.43 2.17 7.78
N ILE A 80 7.43 2.52 8.62
CA ILE A 80 6.05 1.99 8.56
C ILE A 80 5.50 1.89 7.14
N SER A 81 5.78 2.88 6.28
CA SER A 81 5.28 2.92 4.90
C SER A 81 6.38 2.84 3.84
N ASN A 82 7.66 2.70 4.16
CA ASN A 82 8.74 2.86 3.17
C ASN A 82 9.58 1.60 2.94
N PHE A 83 9.73 1.27 1.66
CA PHE A 83 10.56 0.18 1.15
C PHE A 83 11.68 0.75 0.28
N ALA A 84 12.91 0.31 0.50
CA ALA A 84 14.03 0.72 -0.32
C ALA A 84 15.01 -0.43 -0.54
N LYS A 85 15.74 -0.37 -1.66
CA LYS A 85 16.90 -1.25 -1.84
C LYS A 85 17.97 -0.93 -0.78
N PRO A 86 18.83 -1.91 -0.41
CA PRO A 86 19.93 -1.66 0.51
C PRO A 86 20.80 -0.48 0.05
N GLY A 87 20.99 0.52 0.91
CA GLY A 87 21.80 1.71 0.62
C GLY A 87 21.05 2.87 -0.02
N CYS A 88 19.78 2.67 -0.43
CA CYS A 88 18.90 3.70 -1.00
C CYS A 88 17.88 4.22 0.03
N GLN A 89 18.09 3.97 1.33
CA GLN A 89 17.18 4.46 2.35
C GLN A 89 17.26 5.99 2.43
N CYS A 90 16.13 6.67 2.30
CA CYS A 90 16.06 8.10 2.60
C CYS A 90 16.35 8.30 4.09
N ARG A 91 17.39 9.08 4.42
CA ARG A 91 17.59 9.61 5.76
C ARG A 91 16.75 10.89 5.84
N HIS A 92 15.58 10.79 6.46
CA HIS A 92 14.76 11.94 6.77
C HIS A 92 15.48 12.85 7.78
#